data_AF-A0A954RPI6-F1
#
_entry.id   AF-A0A954RPI6-F1
#
_cell.length_a   1.000
_cell.length_b   1.000
_cell.length_c   1.000
_cell.angle_alpha   90.00
_cell.angle_beta   90.00
_cell.angle_gamma   90.00
#
_symmetry.space_group_name_H-M   'P 1'
#
loop_
_entity.id
_entity.type
_entity.pdbx_description
1 polymer ?
#
loop_
_entity_poly.entity_id
_entity_poly.type
_entity_poly.pdbx_seq_one_letter_code
_entity_poly.pdbx_strand_id
1 'polypeptide(L)'
;MAKKKKEGGFDFVPSETEEDVTNVLKGKRELGTIVTMLEASGRYCFRLGCDNRGEPRTYRGRVRAAQALLAIDDLLREAKKKKWSDQELLVHAWDAKPQTAPN
;
A
#
# COMPACT_ATOMS: atom_id res chain seq x y z
N MET A 1 -19.04 13.22 -5.41
CA MET A 1 -17.70 13.06 -6.01
C MET A 1 -16.64 13.36 -4.96
N ALA A 2 -15.95 12.32 -4.47
CA ALA A 2 -14.84 12.50 -3.55
C ALA A 2 -13.69 13.23 -4.28
N LYS A 3 -13.13 14.27 -3.65
CA LYS A 3 -12.10 15.11 -4.28
C LYS A 3 -10.72 14.46 -4.15
N LYS A 4 -9.89 14.63 -5.18
CA LYS A 4 -8.45 14.32 -5.11
C LYS A 4 -7.84 15.00 -3.88
N LYS A 5 -7.13 14.24 -3.05
CA LYS A 5 -6.50 14.74 -1.82
C LYS A 5 -4.98 14.56 -1.90
N LYS A 6 -4.22 15.56 -1.47
CA LYS A 6 -2.76 15.44 -1.25
C LYS A 6 -2.47 15.33 0.23
N GLU A 7 -1.73 14.30 0.64
CA GLU A 7 -1.39 14.08 2.05
C GLU A 7 -0.12 13.22 2.17
N GLY A 8 0.81 13.60 3.06
CA GLY A 8 2.04 12.82 3.30
C GLY A 8 2.96 12.66 2.07
N GLY A 9 2.86 13.55 1.09
CA GLY A 9 3.59 13.44 -0.19
C GLY A 9 2.96 12.52 -1.23
N PHE A 10 1.74 12.02 -0.96
CA PHE A 10 0.97 11.18 -1.87
C PHE A 10 -0.27 11.91 -2.40
N ASP A 11 -0.66 11.54 -3.61
CA ASP A 11 -1.91 11.93 -4.26
C ASP A 11 -2.90 10.77 -4.13
N PHE A 12 -4.07 11.04 -3.54
CA PHE A 12 -5.17 10.11 -3.37
C PHE A 12 -6.29 10.48 -4.33
N VAL A 13 -6.54 9.62 -5.32
CA VAL A 13 -7.54 9.81 -6.37
C VAL A 13 -8.63 8.76 -6.17
N PRO A 14 -9.83 9.14 -5.70
CA PRO A 14 -10.95 8.21 -5.58
C PRO A 14 -11.28 7.56 -6.92
N SER A 15 -11.65 6.28 -6.91
CA SER A 15 -12.12 5.59 -8.10
C SER A 15 -13.46 6.16 -8.56
N GLU A 16 -13.67 6.20 -9.87
CA GLU A 16 -14.96 6.59 -10.45
C GLU A 16 -15.99 5.45 -10.42
N THR A 17 -15.51 4.19 -10.36
CA THR A 17 -16.35 2.99 -10.44
C THR A 17 -16.65 2.37 -9.08
N GLU A 18 -15.81 2.62 -8.08
CA GLU A 18 -15.90 1.96 -6.77
C GLU A 18 -15.74 2.99 -5.64
N GLU A 19 -16.79 3.16 -4.83
CA GLU A 19 -16.87 4.25 -3.84
C GLU A 19 -15.80 4.16 -2.73
N ASP A 20 -15.36 2.95 -2.37
CA ASP A 20 -14.38 2.73 -1.31
C ASP A 20 -12.93 2.63 -1.81
N VAL A 21 -12.73 2.62 -3.13
CA VAL A 21 -11.41 2.45 -3.74
C VAL A 21 -10.77 3.80 -4.01
N THR A 22 -9.50 3.93 -3.63
CA THR A 22 -8.70 5.12 -3.88
C THR A 22 -7.38 4.71 -4.51
N ASN A 23 -7.10 5.24 -5.69
CA ASN A 23 -5.81 5.13 -6.37
C ASN A 23 -4.79 6.02 -5.66
N VAL A 24 -3.60 5.47 -5.41
CA VAL A 24 -2.50 6.16 -4.73
C VAL A 24 -1.39 6.43 -5.71
N LEU A 25 -1.01 7.70 -5.83
CA LEU A 25 0.11 8.13 -6.66
C LEU A 25 1.17 8.84 -5.82
N LYS A 26 2.42 8.77 -6.28
CA LYS A 26 3.53 9.59 -5.80
C LYS A 26 4.13 10.35 -6.98
N GLY A 27 3.73 11.62 -7.13
CA GLY A 27 4.03 12.40 -8.33
C GLY A 27 3.26 11.84 -9.54
N LYS A 28 3.97 11.41 -10.59
CA LYS A 28 3.37 10.78 -11.79
C LYS A 28 3.28 9.25 -11.70
N ARG A 29 3.81 8.64 -10.63
CA ARG A 29 3.89 7.19 -10.46
C ARG A 29 2.65 6.69 -9.74
N GLU A 30 1.92 5.77 -10.36
CA GLU A 30 0.84 5.02 -9.72
C GLU A 30 1.44 3.89 -8.90
N LEU A 31 1.13 3.86 -7.59
CA LEU A 31 1.65 2.84 -6.66
C LEU A 31 0.68 1.66 -6.49
N GLY A 32 -0.60 1.86 -6.83
CA GLY A 32 -1.68 0.90 -6.65
C GLY A 32 -2.89 1.52 -5.95
N THR A 33 -3.71 0.68 -5.33
CA THR A 33 -4.99 1.09 -4.75
C THR A 33 -5.07 0.78 -3.25
N ILE A 34 -5.82 1.59 -2.53
CA ILE A 34 -6.25 1.31 -1.16
C ILE A 34 -7.77 1.25 -1.12
N VAL A 35 -8.29 0.38 -0.27
CA VAL A 35 -9.74 0.21 -0.05
C VAL A 35 -10.06 0.67 1.36
N THR A 36 -11.00 1.60 1.47
CA THR A 36 -11.52 2.10 2.74
C THR A 36 -12.41 1.04 3.36
N MET A 37 -12.25 0.79 4.66
CA MET A 37 -13.09 -0.14 5.41
C MET A 37 -13.52 0.49 6.72
N LEU A 38 -14.71 0.15 7.19
CA LEU A 38 -15.20 0.57 8.51
C LEU A 38 -15.02 -0.58 9.51
N GLU A 39 -14.21 -0.37 10.54
CA GLU A 39 -14.10 -1.32 11.64
C GLU A 39 -15.41 -1.34 12.46
N ALA A 40 -15.69 -2.45 13.15
CA ALA A 40 -16.80 -2.55 14.10
C ALA A 40 -16.77 -1.47 15.21
N SER A 41 -15.58 -0.92 15.47
CA SER A 41 -15.38 0.21 16.40
C SER A 41 -15.87 1.57 15.86
N GLY A 42 -16.35 1.63 14.62
CA GLY A 42 -16.75 2.86 13.92
C GLY A 42 -15.57 3.65 13.35
N ARG A 43 -14.34 3.13 13.43
CA ARG A 43 -13.14 3.78 12.89
C ARG A 43 -12.86 3.31 11.47
N TYR A 44 -12.49 4.25 10.60
CA TYR A 44 -12.02 3.91 9.27
C TYR A 44 -10.60 3.35 9.29
N CYS A 45 -10.42 2.22 8.63
CA CYS A 45 -9.12 1.63 8.31
C CYS A 45 -8.99 1.44 6.79
N PHE A 46 -7.79 1.07 6.35
CA PHE A 46 -7.48 0.91 4.93
C PHE A 46 -6.81 -0.42 4.71
N ARG A 47 -7.17 -1.15 3.65
CA ARG A 47 -6.40 -2.29 3.16
C ARG A 47 -5.77 -1.97 1.80
N LEU A 48 -4.75 -2.72 1.41
CA LEU A 48 -4.18 -2.60 0.07
C LEU A 48 -5.08 -3.36 -0.92
N GLY A 49 -5.33 -2.80 -2.10
CA GLY A 49 -6.15 -3.45 -3.11
C GLY A 49 -5.53 -4.72 -3.67
N CYS A 50 -4.19 -4.84 -3.62
CA CYS A 50 -3.46 -6.05 -3.99
C CYS A 50 -3.45 -7.14 -2.89
N ASP A 51 -3.96 -6.85 -1.69
CA ASP A 51 -4.00 -7.80 -0.58
C ASP A 51 -5.26 -8.66 -0.63
N ASN A 52 -5.13 -9.83 -1.25
CA ASN A 52 -6.21 -10.79 -1.50
C ASN A 52 -6.33 -11.88 -0.42
N ARG A 53 -5.71 -11.70 0.75
CA ARG A 53 -5.82 -12.66 1.86
C ARG A 53 -7.24 -12.65 2.42
N GLY A 54 -7.67 -13.79 3.00
CA GLY A 54 -8.95 -13.88 3.71
C GLY A 54 -9.04 -12.89 4.87
N GLU A 55 -7.92 -12.66 5.56
CA GLU A 55 -7.75 -11.57 6.53
C GLU A 55 -6.65 -10.61 6.04
N PRO A 56 -7.02 -9.56 5.28
CA PRO A 56 -6.05 -8.63 4.74
C PRO A 56 -5.46 -7.75 5.87
N ARG A 57 -4.21 -7.32 5.68
CA ARG A 57 -3.59 -6.39 6.64
C ARG A 57 -4.26 -5.03 6.54
N THR A 58 -4.69 -4.51 7.68
CA THR A 58 -5.28 -3.18 7.79
C THR A 58 -4.28 -2.15 8.29
N TYR A 59 -4.46 -0.91 7.83
CA TYR A 59 -3.64 0.23 8.15
C TYR A 59 -4.53 1.32 8.75
N ARG A 60 -4.12 1.82 9.93
CA ARG A 60 -4.75 2.98 10.55
C ARG A 60 -4.18 4.25 9.92
N GLY A 61 -4.87 4.74 8.89
CA GLY A 61 -4.54 5.95 8.15
C GLY A 61 -4.08 5.68 6.72
N ARG A 62 -4.64 6.45 5.77
CA ARG A 62 -4.37 6.34 4.33
C ARG A 62 -2.90 6.55 3.97
N VAL A 63 -2.19 7.42 4.68
CA VAL A 63 -0.75 7.67 4.47
C VAL A 63 0.07 6.42 4.80
N ARG A 64 -0.28 5.69 5.87
CA ARG A 64 0.42 4.44 6.22
C ARG A 64 0.19 3.34 5.18
N ALA A 65 -1.03 3.24 4.65
CA ALA A 65 -1.33 2.34 3.55
C ALA A 65 -0.54 2.73 2.28
N ALA A 66 -0.46 4.03 1.96
CA ALA A 66 0.33 4.53 0.83
C ALA A 66 1.83 4.27 1.00
N GLN A 67 2.38 4.39 2.21
CA GLN A 67 3.77 4.02 2.51
C GLN A 67 4.03 2.52 2.28
N ALA A 68 3.08 1.65 2.62
CA ALA A 68 3.19 0.22 2.34
C ALA A 68 3.19 -0.07 0.83
N LEU A 69 2.32 0.59 0.05
CA LEU A 69 2.34 0.48 -1.41
C LEU A 69 3.67 0.96 -2.00
N LEU A 70 4.21 2.08 -1.49
CA LEU A 70 5.51 2.59 -1.94
C LEU A 70 6.63 1.58 -1.69
N ALA A 71 6.67 0.96 -0.51
CA ALA A 71 7.68 -0.04 -0.18
C ALA A 71 7.59 -1.28 -1.09
N ILE A 72 6.36 -1.75 -1.38
CA ILE A 72 6.13 -2.86 -2.31
C ILE A 72 6.62 -2.49 -3.72
N ASP A 73 6.23 -1.32 -4.21
CA ASP A 73 6.56 -0.88 -5.56
C ASP A 73 8.07 -0.62 -5.73
N ASP A 74 8.75 -0.05 -4.72
CA ASP A 74 10.21 0.09 -4.73
C ASP A 74 10.92 -1.26 -4.78
N LEU A 75 10.45 -2.25 -4.00
CA LEU A 75 10.98 -3.61 -4.01
C LEU A 75 10.77 -4.30 -5.38
N LEU A 76 9.58 -4.18 -5.97
CA LEU A 76 9.28 -4.76 -7.29
C LEU A 76 10.13 -4.13 -8.40
N ARG A 77 10.38 -2.82 -8.33
CA ARG A 77 11.27 -2.14 -9.28
C ARG A 77 12.71 -2.58 -9.13
N GLU A 78 13.18 -2.77 -7.90
CA GLU A 78 14.52 -3.28 -7.64
C GLU A 78 14.67 -4.71 -8.17
N ALA A 79 13.68 -5.57 -7.91
CA ALA A 79 13.62 -6.93 -8.45
C ALA A 79 13.68 -6.94 -9.98
N LYS A 80 12.90 -6.08 -10.64
CA LYS A 80 12.92 -5.95 -12.11
C LYS A 80 14.27 -5.45 -12.63
N LYS A 81 14.89 -4.47 -11.94
CA LYS A 81 16.20 -3.91 -12.31
C LYS A 81 17.32 -4.94 -12.19
N LYS A 82 17.30 -5.75 -11.12
CA LYS A 82 18.31 -6.77 -10.82
C LYS A 82 17.99 -8.14 -11.41
N LYS A 83 16.80 -8.30 -12.02
CA LYS A 83 16.28 -9.57 -12.55
C LYS A 83 16.24 -10.67 -11.49
N TRP A 84 15.80 -10.31 -10.28
CA TRP A 84 15.63 -11.27 -9.19
C TRP A 84 14.61 -12.33 -9.57
N SER A 85 14.93 -13.57 -9.21
CA SER A 85 13.96 -14.64 -9.08
C SER A 85 12.97 -14.37 -7.94
N ASP A 86 11.85 -15.08 -7.95
CA ASP A 86 10.85 -14.98 -6.88
C ASP A 86 11.46 -15.32 -5.50
N GLN A 87 12.40 -16.27 -5.46
CA GLN A 87 13.10 -16.65 -4.22
C GLN A 87 13.95 -15.49 -3.67
N GLU A 88 14.72 -14.82 -4.53
CA GLU A 88 15.52 -13.64 -4.15
C GLU A 88 14.62 -12.48 -3.70
N LEU A 89 13.52 -12.24 -4.41
CA LEU A 89 12.54 -11.23 -4.03
C LEU A 89 11.98 -11.49 -2.63
N LEU A 90 11.65 -12.75 -2.30
CA LEU A 90 11.14 -13.12 -0.98
C LEU A 90 12.18 -12.89 0.12
N VAL A 91 13.44 -13.24 -0.12
CA VAL A 91 14.54 -13.00 0.83
C VAL A 91 14.71 -11.50 1.08
N HIS A 92 14.78 -10.69 0.02
CA HIS A 92 14.90 -9.24 0.15
C HIS A 92 13.67 -8.59 0.81
N ALA A 93 12.47 -9.08 0.53
CA ALA A 93 11.25 -8.63 1.20
C ALA A 93 11.28 -8.91 2.71
N TRP A 94 11.86 -10.05 3.10
CA TRP A 94 11.98 -10.47 4.49
C TRP A 94 12.98 -9.59 5.24
N ASP A 95 14.15 -9.33 4.65
CA ASP A 95 15.20 -8.48 5.24
C ASP A 95 14.77 -7.01 5.34
N ALA A 96 13.93 -6.55 4.42
CA ALA A 96 13.39 -5.19 4.44
C ALA A 96 12.33 -4.96 5.53
N LYS A 97 11.82 -6.01 6.20
CA LYS A 97 10.98 -5.80 7.38
C LYS A 97 11.84 -5.15 8.47
N PRO A 98 11.32 -4.14 9.19
CA PRO A 98 12.00 -3.69 10.40
C PRO A 98 12.10 -4.90 11.34
N GLN A 99 13.30 -5.47 11.48
CA GLN A 99 13.60 -6.39 12.55
C GLN A 99 13.38 -5.59 13.83
N THR A 100 12.29 -5.87 14.52
CA THR A 100 12.18 -5.54 15.94
C THR A 100 13.39 -6.19 16.58
N ALA A 101 14.38 -5.37 16.96
CA ALA A 101 15.55 -5.83 17.67
C ALA A 101 15.09 -6.67 18.87
N PRO A 102 15.75 -7.81 19.16
CA PRO A 102 15.52 -8.48 20.42
C PRO A 102 15.96 -7.53 21.55
N ASN A 103 15.07 -7.36 22.53
CA ASN A 103 15.42 -6.77 23.82
C ASN A 103 16.52 -7.57 24.51
#